data_AF-A0A3M0ED52-F1
#
_entry.id   AF-A0A3M0ED52-F1
#
_cell.length_a   1.000
_cell.length_b   1.000
_cell.length_c   1.000
_cell.angle_alpha   90.00
_cell.angle_beta   90.00
_cell.angle_gamma   90.00
#
_symmetry.space_group_name_H-M   'P 1'
#
loop_
_entity.id
_entity.type
_entity.pdbx_description
1 polymer ?
#
loop_
_entity_poly.entity_id
_entity_poly.type
_entity_poly.pdbx_seq_one_letter_code
_entity_poly.pdbx_strand_id
1 'polypeptide(L)' 'MNLRALQRRVRRLETGAKPRPSPFTLWFGSFDAWVENEVLPGIESGALEADDMIVIVATFRAWELAGVWDVAHAR' A
#
# COMPACT_ATOMS: atom_id res chain seq x y z
N MET A 1 -16.93 21.92 27.85
CA MET A 1 -16.21 20.99 26.94
C MET A 1 -15.54 19.92 27.79
N ASN A 2 -15.92 18.64 27.65
CA ASN A 2 -15.54 17.56 28.58
C ASN A 2 -14.27 16.84 28.09
N LEU A 3 -13.33 16.53 28.99
CA LEU A 3 -12.04 15.86 28.71
C LEU A 3 -12.20 14.58 27.89
N ARG A 4 -13.28 13.82 28.13
CA ARG A 4 -13.61 12.59 27.39
C ARG A 4 -13.95 12.85 25.91
N ALA A 5 -14.60 13.98 25.61
CA ALA A 5 -14.91 14.38 24.25
C ALA A 5 -13.63 14.80 23.49
N LEU A 6 -12.69 15.43 24.19
CA LEU A 6 -11.36 15.77 23.66
C LEU A 6 -10.55 14.51 23.35
N GLN A 7 -10.46 13.56 24.29
CA GLN A 7 -9.78 12.27 24.07
C GLN A 7 -10.36 11.47 22.91
N ARG A 8 -11.70 11.45 22.76
CA ARG A 8 -12.36 10.76 21.65
C ARG A 8 -12.12 11.47 20.30
N ARG A 9 -11.85 12.77 20.30
CA ARG A 9 -11.50 13.54 19.10
C ARG A 9 -10.04 13.35 18.73
N VAL A 10 -9.13 13.39 19.71
CA VAL A 10 -7.70 13.07 19.54
C VAL A 10 -7.51 11.65 19.01
N ARG A 11 -8.14 10.64 19.62
CA ARG A 11 -8.05 9.25 19.15
C ARG A 11 -8.56 9.07 17.72
N ARG A 12 -9.61 9.81 17.33
CA ARG A 12 -10.10 9.80 15.93
C ARG A 12 -9.13 10.46 14.96
N LEU A 13 -8.50 11.56 15.36
CA LEU A 13 -7.46 12.22 14.57
C LEU A 13 -6.23 11.32 14.43
N GLU A 14 -5.78 10.67 15.52
CA GLU A 14 -4.67 9.72 15.50
C GLU A 14 -4.96 8.46 14.66
N THR A 15 -6.22 8.00 14.63
CA THR A 15 -6.62 6.85 13.80
C THR A 15 -6.77 7.22 12.33
N GLY A 16 -7.24 8.44 12.04
CA GLY A 16 -7.35 8.96 10.67
C GLY A 16 -6.03 9.49 10.08
N ALA A 17 -5.03 9.75 10.93
CA ALA A 17 -3.72 10.27 10.52
C ALA A 17 -2.64 9.19 10.37
N LYS A 18 -2.95 7.91 10.59
CA LYS A 18 -2.02 6.82 10.25
C LYS A 18 -2.24 6.46 8.77
N PRO A 19 -1.22 6.64 7.90
CA PRO A 19 -1.25 6.08 6.57
C PRO A 19 -1.58 4.59 6.72
N ARG A 20 -2.65 4.15 6.07
CA ARG A 20 -2.98 2.73 6.06
C ARG A 20 -1.95 2.06 5.16
N PRO A 21 -1.28 1.01 5.68
CA PRO A 21 -0.27 0.32 4.90
C PRO A 21 -0.90 -0.22 3.61
N SER A 22 -0.18 -0.12 2.51
CA SER A 22 -0.63 -0.65 1.24
C SER A 22 -0.79 -2.17 1.28
N PRO A 23 -1.55 -2.77 0.34
CA PRO A 23 -1.68 -4.22 0.24
C PRO A 23 -0.32 -4.92 0.13
N PHE A 24 0.65 -4.30 -0.55
CA PHE A 24 1.99 -4.86 -0.67
C PHE A 24 2.73 -4.92 0.66
N THR A 25 2.67 -3.84 1.46
CA THR A 25 3.21 -3.86 2.83
C THR A 25 2.50 -4.89 3.71
N LEU A 26 1.18 -5.06 3.56
CA LEU A 26 0.39 -6.00 4.36
C LEU A 26 0.69 -7.47 4.04
N TRP A 27 0.86 -7.81 2.77
CA TRP A 27 1.00 -9.21 2.34
C TRP A 27 2.45 -9.65 2.14
N PHE A 28 3.32 -8.73 1.71
CA PHE A 28 4.71 -9.04 1.36
C PHE A 28 5.72 -8.31 2.26
N GLY A 29 5.27 -7.49 3.21
CA GLY A 29 6.11 -6.69 4.09
C GLY A 29 6.65 -5.40 3.44
N SER A 30 6.85 -5.40 2.12
CA SER A 30 7.15 -4.20 1.35
C SER A 30 6.77 -4.37 -0.12
N PHE A 31 6.71 -3.25 -0.86
CA PHE A 31 6.54 -3.28 -2.31
C PHE A 31 7.70 -4.00 -3.00
N ASP A 32 8.93 -3.72 -2.56
CA ASP A 32 10.14 -4.31 -3.17
C ASP A 32 10.19 -5.82 -2.92
N ALA A 33 9.75 -6.29 -1.75
CA ALA A 33 9.64 -7.73 -1.46
C ALA A 33 8.62 -8.44 -2.35
N TRP A 34 7.53 -7.78 -2.75
CA TRP A 34 6.60 -8.34 -3.74
C TRP A 34 7.27 -8.46 -5.11
N VAL A 35 8.01 -7.43 -5.54
CA VAL A 35 8.74 -7.46 -6.83
C VAL A 35 9.77 -8.59 -6.84
N GLU A 36 10.56 -8.72 -5.77
CA GLU A 36 11.63 -9.71 -5.67
C GLU A 36 11.13 -11.15 -5.55
N ASN A 37 10.06 -11.39 -4.80
CA ASN A 37 9.62 -12.75 -4.50
C ASN A 37 8.53 -13.28 -5.45
N GLU A 38 7.76 -12.40 -6.10
CA GLU A 38 6.65 -12.82 -6.99
C GLU A 38 6.88 -12.41 -8.43
N VAL A 39 7.23 -11.14 -8.68
CA VAL A 39 7.31 -10.61 -10.05
C VAL A 39 8.53 -11.15 -10.79
N LEU A 40 9.73 -11.03 -10.20
CA LEU A 40 10.96 -11.51 -10.83
C LEU A 40 10.90 -13.03 -11.08
N PRO A 41 10.53 -13.89 -10.11
CA PRO A 41 10.43 -15.33 -10.36
C PRO A 41 9.33 -15.68 -11.38
N GLY A 42 8.24 -14.91 -11.40
CA GLY A 42 7.17 -15.06 -12.40
C GLY A 42 7.65 -14.76 -13.81
N ILE A 43 8.49 -13.74 -14.00
CA ILE A 43 9.12 -13.42 -15.29
C ILE A 43 10.14 -14.51 -15.67
N GLU A 44 11.01 -14.91 -14.74
CA GLU A 44 12.05 -15.93 -14.98
C GLU A 44 11.46 -17.30 -15.35
N SER A 45 10.31 -17.65 -14.76
CA SER A 45 9.58 -18.88 -15.09
C SER A 45 8.74 -18.78 -16.37
N GLY A 46 8.62 -17.60 -16.97
CA GLY A 46 7.75 -17.34 -18.12
C GLY A 46 6.25 -17.33 -17.79
N ALA A 47 5.88 -17.31 -16.51
CA ALA A 47 4.49 -17.19 -16.07
C ALA A 47 3.96 -15.74 -16.21
N LEU A 48 4.86 -14.76 -16.22
CA LEU A 48 4.57 -13.34 -16.41
C LEU A 48 5.34 -12.79 -17.60
N GLU A 49 4.69 -11.92 -18.36
CA GLU A 49 5.33 -11.21 -19.48
C GLU A 49 6.12 -10.00 -18.96
N ALA A 50 7.40 -9.91 -19.34
CA ALA A 50 8.30 -8.91 -18.77
C ALA A 50 7.87 -7.47 -19.09
N ASP A 51 7.47 -7.22 -20.35
CA ASP A 51 7.09 -5.88 -20.82
C ASP A 51 5.82 -5.37 -20.11
N ASP A 52 4.85 -6.24 -19.89
CA ASP A 52 3.63 -5.91 -19.16
C ASP A 52 3.93 -5.64 -17.68
N MET A 53 4.78 -6.47 -17.07
CA MET A 53 5.14 -6.32 -15.65
C MET A 53 5.89 -5.02 -15.36
N ILE A 54 6.67 -4.48 -16.31
CA ILE A 54 7.30 -3.15 -16.16
C ILE A 54 6.22 -2.08 -15.95
N VAL A 55 5.17 -2.07 -16.78
CA VAL A 55 4.09 -1.07 -16.70
C VAL A 55 3.30 -1.23 -15.39
N ILE A 56 3.01 -2.48 -15.00
CA ILE A 56 2.26 -2.78 -13.78
C ILE A 56 3.04 -2.34 -12.53
N VAL A 57 4.32 -2.71 -12.43
CA VAL A 57 5.18 -2.35 -11.30
C VAL A 57 5.32 -0.82 -11.22
N ALA A 58 5.55 -0.14 -12.34
CA ALA A 58 5.66 1.32 -12.36
C ALA A 58 4.36 2.00 -11.91
N THR A 59 3.20 1.49 -12.35
CA THR A 59 1.88 2.01 -11.99
C THR A 59 1.63 1.88 -10.49
N PHE A 60 1.86 0.69 -9.94
CA PHE A 60 1.64 0.47 -8.51
C PHE A 60 2.64 1.22 -7.64
N ARG A 61 3.89 1.39 -8.09
CA ARG A 61 4.86 2.24 -7.40
C ARG A 61 4.41 3.69 -7.37
N ALA A 62 3.81 4.21 -8.45
CA ALA A 62 3.24 5.55 -8.46
C ALA A 62 2.07 5.67 -7.46
N TRP A 63 1.25 4.63 -7.30
CA TRP A 63 0.15 4.62 -6.34
C TRP A 63 0.61 4.57 -4.89
N GLU A 64 1.69 3.84 -4.57
CA GLU A 64 2.36 3.90 -3.26
C GLU A 64 2.78 5.32 -2.92
N LEU A 65 3.47 5.97 -3.86
CA LEU A 65 4.02 7.31 -3.65
C LEU A 65 2.94 8.40 -3.56
N ALA A 66 1.83 8.21 -4.29
CA ALA A 66 0.70 9.12 -4.27
C ALA A 66 -0.27 8.88 -3.09
N GLY A 67 -0.03 7.87 -2.24
CA GLY A 67 -0.89 7.55 -1.10
C GLY A 67 -2.30 7.10 -1.52
N VAL A 68 -2.45 6.53 -2.72
CA VAL A 68 -3.76 6.13 -3.29
C VAL A 68 -4.46 5.10 -2.39
N TRP A 69 -3.69 4.25 -1.71
CA TRP A 69 -4.19 3.23 -0.81
C TRP A 69 -4.90 3.80 0.43
N ASP A 70 -4.50 5.00 0.89
CA ASP A 70 -5.17 5.69 1.99
C ASP A 70 -6.60 6.10 1.62
N VAL A 71 -6.79 6.49 0.35
CA VAL A 71 -8.09 6.94 -0.19
C VAL A 71 -8.99 5.74 -0.52
N ALA A 72 -8.41 4.65 -1.03
CA ALA A 72 -9.16 3.46 -1.44
C ALA A 72 -9.95 2.79 -0.29
N HIS A 73 -9.43 2.88 0.95
CA HIS A 73 -10.08 2.32 2.13
C HIS A 73 -10.90 3.33 2.95
N ALA A 74 -11.11 4.56 2.46
CA ALA A 74 -11.83 5.62 3.16
C ALA A 74 -13.38 5.49 3.14
N ARG A 75 -13.91 4.28 2.91
CA ARG A 75 -15.36 4.00 2.92
C ARG A 75 -15.92 3.79 4.32
#